data_AF-A0A954ZYJ7-F1
#
_entry.id   AF-A0A954ZYJ7-F1
#
_cell.length_a   1.000
_cell.length_b   1.000
_cell.length_c   1.000
_cell.angle_alpha   90.00
_cell.angle_beta   90.00
_cell.angle_gamma   90.00
#
_symmetry.space_group_name_H-M   'P 1'
#
loop_
_entity.id
_entity.type
_entity.pdbx_description
1 polymer ?
#
loop_
_entity_poly.entity_id
_entity_poly.type
_entity_poly.pdbx_seq_one_letter_code
_entity_poly.pdbx_strand_id
1 'polypeptide(L)'
;MSNILTNRRAFLATGAIAIPSIALAKGIAIKPDAWVHGPFEDNMKQANDHLKTMRGLMRDLTRPGARDDAAFLANQITILMAQCVEHAKDVHIPEASKAKYADNQEQFTTDLRIKMTATIAAANSLSRALLMGNDEEANNLYNSLREERKEAHDEFKVDD
;
A
#
# COMPACT_ATOMS: atom_id res chain seq x y z
N MET A 1 19.15 1.70 -31.02
CA MET A 1 18.61 2.35 -29.80
C MET A 1 17.36 1.62 -29.30
N SER A 2 17.48 0.39 -28.78
CA SER A 2 16.30 -0.45 -28.45
C SER A 2 16.35 -1.14 -27.07
N ASN A 3 17.53 -1.32 -26.46
CA ASN A 3 17.65 -2.13 -25.23
C ASN A 3 17.26 -1.42 -23.92
N ILE A 4 17.27 -0.08 -23.87
CA ILE A 4 17.00 0.67 -22.63
C ILE A 4 15.51 0.71 -22.29
N LEU A 5 14.63 0.85 -23.30
CA LEU A 5 13.18 0.87 -23.11
C LEU A 5 12.63 -0.52 -22.72
N THR A 6 13.20 -1.58 -23.28
CA THR A 6 12.82 -2.97 -23.00
C THR A 6 13.22 -3.39 -21.58
N ASN A 7 14.40 -2.99 -21.11
CA ASN A 7 14.86 -3.29 -19.75
C ASN A 7 14.06 -2.54 -18.68
N ARG A 8 13.56 -1.33 -18.97
CA ARG A 8 12.74 -0.54 -18.03
C ARG A 8 11.34 -1.16 -17.83
N ARG A 9 10.73 -1.68 -18.90
CA ARG A 9 9.46 -2.44 -18.84
C ARG A 9 9.61 -3.80 -18.18
N ALA A 10 10.73 -4.49 -18.41
CA ALA A 10 11.03 -5.74 -17.71
C ALA A 10 11.24 -5.50 -16.20
N PHE A 11 11.92 -4.43 -15.79
CA PHE A 11 12.08 -4.05 -14.38
C PHE A 11 10.75 -3.71 -13.71
N LEU A 12 9.84 -3.00 -14.40
CA LEU A 12 8.51 -2.66 -13.89
C LEU A 12 7.55 -3.86 -13.83
N ALA A 13 7.60 -4.76 -14.82
CA ALA A 13 6.80 -5.99 -14.83
C ALA A 13 7.29 -6.99 -13.78
N THR A 14 8.61 -7.08 -13.57
CA THR A 14 9.20 -7.88 -12.49
C THR A 14 8.91 -7.22 -11.13
N GLY A 15 8.86 -5.88 -11.06
CA GLY A 15 8.47 -5.14 -9.87
C GLY A 15 7.04 -5.45 -9.40
N ALA A 16 6.07 -5.49 -10.33
CA ALA A 16 4.65 -5.69 -10.02
C ALA A 16 4.29 -7.10 -9.51
N ILE A 17 5.14 -8.11 -9.74
CA ILE A 17 4.90 -9.50 -9.31
C ILE A 17 5.95 -9.97 -8.28
N ALA A 18 7.20 -9.49 -8.38
CA ALA A 18 8.29 -9.92 -7.51
C ALA A 18 8.50 -9.02 -6.28
N ILE A 19 8.03 -7.77 -6.22
CA ILE A 19 8.22 -6.94 -5.03
C ILE A 19 7.45 -7.51 -3.81
N PRO A 20 6.18 -7.94 -3.92
CA PRO A 20 5.52 -8.64 -2.82
C PRO A 20 6.26 -9.95 -2.47
N SER A 21 6.66 -10.70 -3.50
CA SER A 21 7.26 -12.03 -3.34
C SER A 21 8.69 -12.00 -2.77
N ILE A 22 9.50 -10.98 -3.07
CA ILE A 22 10.88 -10.83 -2.57
C ILE A 22 10.89 -10.17 -1.19
N ALA A 23 9.97 -9.24 -0.90
CA ALA A 23 9.80 -8.71 0.45
C ALA A 23 9.40 -9.82 1.43
N LEU A 24 8.41 -10.65 1.05
CA LEU A 24 7.98 -11.83 1.83
C LEU A 24 9.04 -12.94 1.93
N ALA A 25 9.84 -13.18 0.88
CA ALA A 25 10.79 -14.31 0.84
C ALA A 25 12.18 -14.00 1.40
N LYS A 26 12.60 -12.73 1.52
CA LYS A 26 13.97 -12.40 1.94
C LYS A 26 14.12 -11.92 3.37
N GLY A 27 13.05 -11.76 4.16
CA GLY A 27 13.16 -11.31 5.56
C GLY A 27 14.18 -10.18 5.68
N ILE A 28 14.02 -9.15 4.84
CA ILE A 28 14.99 -8.06 4.75
C ILE A 28 15.02 -7.40 6.13
N ALA A 29 16.07 -7.71 6.88
CA ALA A 29 16.34 -7.13 8.19
C ALA A 29 16.47 -5.61 8.03
N ILE A 30 15.37 -4.92 8.26
CA ILE A 30 15.36 -3.48 8.50
C ILE A 30 16.08 -3.29 9.83
N LYS A 31 17.06 -2.37 9.84
CA LYS A 31 17.99 -2.15 10.95
C LYS A 31 17.28 -2.08 12.32
N PRO A 32 17.87 -2.67 13.38
CA PRO A 32 17.21 -2.84 14.67
C PRO A 32 17.04 -1.56 15.52
N ASP A 33 17.48 -0.39 15.05
CA ASP A 33 17.69 0.77 15.94
C ASP A 33 16.65 1.89 15.80
N ALA A 34 15.45 1.62 15.28
CA ALA A 34 14.34 2.59 15.25
C ALA A 34 13.13 2.05 16.04
N TRP A 35 13.29 1.89 17.36
CA TRP A 35 12.20 1.58 18.27
C TRP A 35 11.66 2.87 18.89
N VAL A 36 10.86 3.62 18.14
CA VAL A 36 10.07 4.77 18.63
C VAL A 36 8.77 4.80 17.82
N HIS A 37 7.68 4.26 18.39
CA HIS A 37 6.41 3.93 17.71
C HIS A 37 6.53 2.81 16.67
N GLY A 38 5.58 1.87 16.68
CA GLY A 38 5.74 0.59 16.00
C GLY A 38 5.89 0.76 14.49
N PRO A 39 6.73 -0.05 13.80
CA PRO A 39 6.92 0.02 12.35
C PRO A 39 5.60 -0.02 11.57
N PHE A 40 4.53 -0.60 12.13
CA PHE A 40 3.19 -0.57 11.57
C PHE A 40 2.58 0.84 11.41
N GLU A 41 2.56 1.65 12.48
CA GLU A 41 1.91 2.96 12.46
C GLU A 41 2.64 3.95 11.54
N ASP A 42 3.97 3.92 11.57
CA ASP A 42 4.80 4.73 10.68
C ASP A 42 4.61 4.33 9.22
N ASN A 43 4.51 3.04 8.91
CA ASN A 43 4.24 2.57 7.55
C ASN A 43 2.83 2.97 7.08
N MET A 44 1.82 2.86 7.95
CA MET A 44 0.45 3.32 7.67
C MET A 44 0.39 4.83 7.43
N LYS A 45 1.14 5.61 8.20
CA LYS A 45 1.24 7.07 8.04
C LYS A 45 1.92 7.43 6.72
N GLN A 46 3.04 6.80 6.39
CA GLN A 46 3.74 7.00 5.10
C GLN A 46 2.85 6.64 3.90
N ALA A 47 2.11 5.53 3.97
CA ALA A 47 1.19 5.13 2.91
C ALA A 47 0.08 6.17 2.71
N ASN A 48 -0.43 6.75 3.81
CA ASN A 48 -1.39 7.84 3.76
C ASN A 48 -0.82 9.12 3.13
N ASP A 49 0.43 9.47 3.42
CA ASP A 49 1.07 10.63 2.83
C ASP A 49 1.34 10.45 1.32
N HIS A 50 1.64 9.22 0.89
CA HIS A 50 1.69 8.86 -0.54
C HIS A 50 0.31 8.97 -1.20
N LEU A 51 -0.77 8.51 -0.57
CA LEU A 51 -2.14 8.69 -1.08
C LEU A 51 -2.50 10.17 -1.23
N LYS A 52 -2.16 11.01 -0.24
CA LYS A 52 -2.39 12.47 -0.32
C LYS A 52 -1.62 13.11 -1.45
N THR A 53 -0.36 12.73 -1.65
CA THR A 53 0.49 13.24 -2.74
C THR A 53 -0.07 12.81 -4.09
N MET A 54 -0.46 11.53 -4.20
CA MET A 54 -1.06 10.96 -5.40
C MET A 54 -2.37 11.66 -5.78
N ARG A 55 -3.18 12.12 -4.81
CA ARG A 55 -4.37 12.95 -5.09
C ARG A 55 -4.09 14.16 -5.98
N GLY A 56 -2.94 14.81 -5.79
CA GLY A 56 -2.53 15.95 -6.61
C GLY A 56 -2.22 15.54 -8.04
N LEU A 57 -1.54 14.41 -8.22
CA LEU A 57 -1.17 13.86 -9.53
C LEU A 57 -2.39 13.35 -10.31
N MET A 58 -3.31 12.66 -9.63
CA MET A 58 -4.53 12.10 -10.25
C MET A 58 -5.48 13.16 -10.81
N ARG A 59 -5.38 14.42 -10.37
CA ARG A 59 -6.19 15.54 -10.92
C ARG A 59 -5.81 15.88 -12.36
N ASP A 60 -4.56 15.66 -12.74
CA ASP A 60 -4.06 15.93 -14.08
C ASP A 60 -2.95 14.93 -14.44
N LEU A 61 -3.38 13.75 -14.94
CA LEU A 61 -2.49 12.72 -15.44
C LEU A 61 -1.87 13.05 -16.81
N THR A 62 -2.31 14.13 -17.46
CA THR A 62 -1.76 14.59 -18.74
C THR A 62 -0.44 15.32 -18.58
N ARG A 63 -0.18 15.86 -17.38
CA ARG A 63 1.09 16.50 -17.03
C ARG A 63 2.27 15.53 -17.25
N PRO A 64 3.38 15.99 -17.88
CA PRO A 64 4.56 15.15 -18.07
C PRO A 64 5.07 14.56 -16.76
N GLY A 65 5.26 13.24 -16.73
CA GLY A 65 5.73 12.49 -15.57
C GLY A 65 4.66 12.14 -14.52
N ALA A 66 3.45 12.71 -14.59
CA ALA A 66 2.43 12.49 -13.55
C ALA A 66 2.00 11.02 -13.43
N ARG A 67 1.89 10.29 -14.55
CA ARG A 67 1.58 8.85 -14.54
C ARG A 67 2.68 8.02 -13.89
N ASP A 68 3.94 8.31 -14.24
CA ASP A 68 5.11 7.60 -13.71
C ASP A 68 5.25 7.85 -12.19
N ASP A 69 5.08 9.10 -11.76
CA ASP A 69 5.13 9.48 -10.35
C ASP A 69 3.96 8.87 -9.55
N ALA A 70 2.74 8.89 -10.09
CA ALA A 70 1.59 8.27 -9.45
C ALA A 70 1.74 6.74 -9.36
N ALA A 71 2.25 6.09 -10.42
CA ALA A 71 2.53 4.66 -10.41
C ALA A 71 3.64 4.30 -9.40
N PHE A 72 4.66 5.15 -9.28
CA PHE A 72 5.68 5.00 -8.25
C PHE A 72 5.09 5.07 -6.85
N LEU A 73 4.24 6.05 -6.56
CA LEU A 73 3.56 6.18 -5.26
C LEU A 73 2.64 5.00 -4.97
N ALA A 74 1.90 4.51 -5.96
CA ALA A 74 1.08 3.31 -5.82
C ALA A 74 1.93 2.07 -5.45
N ASN A 75 3.11 1.91 -6.06
CA ASN A 75 4.04 0.84 -5.68
C ASN A 75 4.63 1.03 -4.28
N GLN A 76 4.90 2.26 -3.84
CA GLN A 76 5.34 2.51 -2.46
C GLN A 76 4.26 2.11 -1.45
N ILE A 77 3.00 2.43 -1.73
CA ILE A 77 1.86 1.99 -0.91
C ILE A 77 1.83 0.46 -0.82
N THR A 78 1.98 -0.26 -1.93
CA THR A 78 2.09 -1.73 -1.92
C THR A 78 3.17 -2.23 -0.96
N ILE A 79 4.37 -1.65 -0.99
CA ILE A 79 5.50 -2.07 -0.15
C ILE A 79 5.19 -1.82 1.33
N LEU A 80 4.70 -0.63 1.66
CA LEU A 80 4.37 -0.25 3.04
C LEU A 80 3.26 -1.14 3.61
N MET A 81 2.22 -1.43 2.83
CA MET A 81 1.15 -2.33 3.26
C MET A 81 1.66 -3.76 3.46
N ALA A 82 2.59 -4.23 2.61
CA ALA A 82 3.20 -5.55 2.80
C ALA A 82 4.00 -5.63 4.12
N GLN A 83 4.73 -4.57 4.47
CA GLN A 83 5.41 -4.48 5.78
C GLN A 83 4.40 -4.44 6.93
N CYS A 84 3.27 -3.73 6.78
CA CYS A 84 2.20 -3.74 7.76
C CYS A 84 1.61 -5.14 8.00
N VAL A 85 1.49 -5.99 6.96
CA VAL A 85 1.00 -7.38 7.08
C VAL A 85 1.90 -8.21 8.01
N GLU A 86 3.21 -8.01 7.94
CA GLU A 86 4.20 -8.71 8.78
C GLU A 86 4.07 -8.29 10.25
N HIS A 87 3.84 -7.01 10.49
CA HIS A 87 3.72 -6.40 11.82
C HIS A 87 2.29 -6.42 12.40
N ALA A 88 1.28 -6.87 11.65
CA ALA A 88 -0.12 -6.87 12.07
C ALA A 88 -0.38 -7.60 13.40
N LYS A 89 0.43 -8.62 13.72
CA LYS A 89 0.33 -9.39 14.98
C LYS A 89 0.72 -8.59 16.22
N ASP A 90 1.52 -7.53 16.02
CA ASP A 90 2.06 -6.67 17.09
C ASP A 90 1.13 -5.48 17.37
N VAL A 91 0.04 -5.34 16.59
CA VAL A 91 -0.97 -4.28 16.73
C VAL A 91 -2.00 -4.71 17.76
N HIS A 92 -2.22 -3.88 18.77
CA HIS A 92 -3.26 -4.11 19.78
C HIS A 92 -4.65 -3.81 19.20
N ILE A 93 -5.67 -4.53 19.66
CA ILE A 93 -7.07 -4.23 19.31
C ILE A 93 -7.42 -2.83 19.84
N PRO A 94 -7.75 -1.85 18.99
CA PRO A 94 -8.13 -0.53 19.45
C PRO A 94 -9.58 -0.53 19.95
N GLU A 95 -9.94 0.46 20.78
CA GLU A 95 -11.27 0.55 21.40
C GLU A 95 -12.40 0.50 20.37
N ALA A 96 -12.23 1.21 19.24
CA ALA A 96 -13.17 1.20 18.13
C ALA A 96 -13.48 -0.21 17.60
N SER A 97 -12.52 -1.13 17.63
CA SER A 97 -12.68 -2.51 17.15
C SER A 97 -13.09 -3.50 18.24
N LYS A 98 -13.07 -3.11 19.54
CA LYS A 98 -13.44 -4.03 20.63
C LYS A 98 -14.87 -4.51 20.56
N ALA A 99 -15.79 -3.73 19.99
CA ALA A 99 -17.17 -4.17 19.77
C ALA A 99 -17.27 -5.39 18.84
N LYS A 100 -16.33 -5.53 17.88
CA LYS A 100 -16.28 -6.63 16.92
C LYS A 100 -15.42 -7.79 17.41
N TYR A 101 -14.26 -7.49 18.00
CA TYR A 101 -13.25 -8.50 18.32
C TYR A 101 -13.17 -8.88 19.80
N ALA A 102 -13.72 -8.07 20.70
CA ALA A 102 -13.48 -8.18 22.14
C ALA A 102 -11.96 -8.30 22.43
N ASP A 103 -11.52 -9.45 22.95
CA ASP A 103 -10.10 -9.78 23.20
C ASP A 103 -9.52 -10.79 22.18
N ASN A 104 -10.23 -11.06 21.08
CA ASN A 104 -9.82 -12.03 20.07
C ASN A 104 -8.74 -11.47 19.13
N GLN A 105 -7.50 -11.45 19.63
CA GLN A 105 -6.33 -10.96 18.91
C GLN A 105 -6.06 -11.71 17.60
N GLU A 106 -6.35 -13.01 17.55
CA GLU A 106 -6.12 -13.84 16.36
C GLU A 106 -7.04 -13.44 15.20
N GLN A 107 -8.34 -13.26 15.50
CA GLN A 107 -9.32 -12.83 14.51
C GLN A 107 -9.04 -11.38 14.06
N PHE A 108 -8.71 -10.49 14.98
CA PHE A 108 -8.30 -9.11 14.66
C PHE A 108 -7.10 -9.09 13.70
N THR A 109 -6.04 -9.82 14.04
CA THR A 109 -4.82 -9.89 13.22
C THR A 109 -5.11 -10.45 11.83
N THR A 110 -5.98 -11.47 11.74
CA THR A 110 -6.36 -12.09 10.47
C THR A 110 -7.12 -11.11 9.58
N ASP A 111 -8.15 -10.47 10.12
CA ASP A 111 -8.95 -9.48 9.38
C ASP A 111 -8.10 -8.28 8.94
N LEU A 112 -7.21 -7.81 9.82
CA LEU A 112 -6.27 -6.72 9.51
C LEU A 112 -5.36 -7.08 8.34
N ARG A 113 -4.78 -8.29 8.35
CA ARG A 113 -3.95 -8.79 7.23
C ARG A 113 -4.74 -8.91 5.92
N ILE A 114 -5.99 -9.38 5.99
CA ILE A 114 -6.87 -9.48 4.82
C ILE A 114 -7.10 -8.08 4.24
N LYS A 115 -7.43 -7.09 5.06
CA LYS A 115 -7.63 -5.71 4.59
C LYS A 115 -6.36 -5.11 4.00
N MET A 116 -5.20 -5.27 4.63
CA MET A 116 -3.93 -4.80 4.05
C MET A 116 -3.61 -5.48 2.72
N THR A 117 -3.92 -6.76 2.58
CA THR A 117 -3.72 -7.51 1.32
C THR A 117 -4.66 -7.02 0.21
N ALA A 118 -5.90 -6.64 0.55
CA ALA A 118 -6.80 -6.00 -0.40
C ALA A 118 -6.23 -4.65 -0.89
N THR A 119 -5.73 -3.82 0.04
CA THR A 119 -5.07 -2.55 -0.31
C THR A 119 -3.84 -2.75 -1.22
N ILE A 120 -3.04 -3.79 -0.97
CA ILE A 120 -1.93 -4.18 -1.86
C ILE A 120 -2.43 -4.50 -3.27
N ALA A 121 -3.49 -5.30 -3.39
CA ALA A 121 -4.05 -5.67 -4.68
C ALA A 121 -4.58 -4.44 -5.44
N ALA A 122 -5.31 -3.56 -4.76
CA ALA A 122 -5.84 -2.33 -5.33
C ALA A 122 -4.72 -1.38 -5.79
N ALA A 123 -3.70 -1.14 -4.96
CA ALA A 123 -2.56 -0.30 -5.29
C ALA A 123 -1.76 -0.84 -6.49
N ASN A 124 -1.55 -2.16 -6.56
CA ASN A 124 -0.89 -2.80 -7.71
C ASN A 124 -1.71 -2.71 -9.01
N SER A 125 -3.04 -2.79 -8.92
CA SER A 125 -3.91 -2.60 -10.08
C SER A 125 -3.86 -1.15 -10.56
N LEU A 126 -3.91 -0.19 -9.64
CA LEU A 126 -3.78 1.25 -9.95
C LEU A 126 -2.45 1.56 -10.66
N SER A 127 -1.34 1.07 -10.11
CA SER A 127 0.00 1.22 -10.71
C SER A 127 0.05 0.72 -12.16
N ARG A 128 -0.56 -0.45 -12.43
CA ARG A 128 -0.64 -1.01 -13.78
C ARG A 128 -1.49 -0.15 -14.71
N ALA A 129 -2.68 0.28 -14.29
CA ALA A 129 -3.54 1.14 -15.10
C ALA A 129 -2.86 2.47 -15.47
N LEU A 130 -2.14 3.08 -14.52
CA LEU A 130 -1.35 4.31 -14.74
C LEU A 130 -0.24 4.11 -15.77
N LEU A 131 0.53 3.02 -15.67
CA LEU A 131 1.62 2.70 -16.61
C LEU A 131 1.10 2.33 -18.01
N MET A 132 -0.12 1.82 -18.10
CA MET A 132 -0.80 1.53 -19.37
C MET A 132 -1.45 2.77 -20.00
N GLY A 133 -1.50 3.90 -19.28
CA GLY A 133 -2.16 5.12 -19.75
C GLY A 133 -3.68 5.02 -19.79
N ASN A 134 -4.28 4.09 -19.03
CA ASN A 134 -5.72 3.97 -18.92
C ASN A 134 -6.24 4.88 -17.81
N ASP A 135 -6.42 6.16 -18.12
CA ASP A 135 -6.72 7.19 -17.13
C ASP A 135 -8.11 7.02 -16.48
N GLU A 136 -9.10 6.49 -17.20
CA GLU A 136 -10.43 6.21 -16.65
C GLU A 136 -10.37 5.09 -15.60
N GLU A 137 -9.74 3.97 -15.95
CA GLU A 137 -9.52 2.85 -15.03
C GLU A 137 -8.67 3.27 -13.83
N ALA A 138 -7.61 4.05 -14.05
CA ALA A 138 -6.76 4.56 -12.98
C ALA A 138 -7.54 5.46 -12.00
N ASN A 139 -8.43 6.33 -12.48
CA ASN A 139 -9.28 7.15 -11.62
C ASN A 139 -10.27 6.30 -10.80
N ASN A 140 -10.88 5.29 -11.42
CA ASN A 140 -11.77 4.36 -10.73
C ASN A 140 -11.03 3.59 -9.63
N LEU A 141 -9.88 3.00 -9.96
CA LEU A 141 -9.04 2.26 -9.01
C LEU A 141 -8.51 3.14 -7.88
N TYR A 142 -8.15 4.40 -8.17
CA TYR A 142 -7.73 5.35 -7.15
C TYR A 142 -8.87 5.70 -6.17
N ASN A 143 -10.09 5.90 -6.68
CA ASN A 143 -11.24 6.15 -5.82
C ASN A 143 -11.57 4.95 -4.94
N SER A 144 -11.57 3.73 -5.51
CA SER A 144 -11.76 2.49 -4.73
C SER A 144 -10.68 2.31 -3.66
N LEU A 145 -9.41 2.55 -3.99
CA LEU A 145 -8.31 2.48 -3.01
C LEU A 145 -8.51 3.46 -1.85
N ARG A 146 -9.03 4.65 -2.12
CA ARG A 146 -9.33 5.66 -1.10
C ARG A 146 -10.50 5.24 -0.21
N GLU A 147 -11.52 4.60 -0.77
CA GLU A 147 -12.65 4.04 -0.04
C GLU A 147 -12.22 2.87 0.85
N GLU A 148 -11.50 1.90 0.30
CA GLU A 148 -10.95 0.77 1.06
C GLU A 148 -10.08 1.22 2.24
N ARG A 149 -9.24 2.24 2.02
CA ARG A 149 -8.42 2.84 3.07
C ARG A 149 -9.28 3.51 4.14
N LYS A 150 -10.37 4.18 3.76
CA LYS A 150 -11.26 4.82 4.73
C LYS A 150 -11.94 3.76 5.60
N GLU A 151 -12.49 2.71 5.00
CA GLU A 151 -13.07 1.59 5.73
C GLU A 151 -12.07 0.95 6.70
N ALA A 152 -10.86 0.65 6.21
CA ALA A 152 -9.82 0.05 7.05
C ALA A 152 -9.39 0.99 8.19
N HIS A 153 -9.32 2.30 7.94
CA HIS A 153 -9.03 3.26 8.99
C HIS A 153 -10.17 3.32 10.03
N ASP A 154 -11.42 3.39 9.59
CA ASP A 154 -12.57 3.46 10.50
C ASP A 154 -12.70 2.17 11.34
N GLU A 155 -12.29 1.02 10.79
CA GLU A 155 -12.33 -0.27 11.48
C GLU A 155 -11.13 -0.56 12.38
N PHE A 156 -9.92 -0.12 12.02
CA PHE A 156 -8.66 -0.55 12.68
C PHE A 156 -7.80 0.59 13.24
N LYS A 157 -8.23 1.86 13.20
CA LYS A 157 -7.42 2.96 13.74
C LYS A 157 -7.27 2.81 15.26
N VAL A 158 -6.02 2.90 15.71
CA VAL A 158 -5.69 3.08 17.13
C VAL A 158 -6.08 4.51 17.53
N ASP A 159 -6.94 4.62 18.54
CA ASP A 159 -7.29 5.92 19.11
C ASP A 159 -6.03 6.53 19.76
N ASP A 160 -5.73 7.78 19.38
CA ASP A 160 -4.58 8.56 19.87
C ASP A 160 -4.68 8.85 21.37
#